data_AF-A0A9X6V9K8-F1
#
_entry.id   AF-A0A9X6V9K8-F1
#
_cell.length_a   1.000
_cell.length_b   1.000
_cell.length_c   1.000
_cell.angle_alpha   90.00
_cell.angle_beta   90.00
_cell.angle_gamma   90.00
#
_symmetry.space_group_name_H-M   'P 1'
#
loop_
_entity.id
_entity.type
_entity.pdbx_description
1 polymer ?
#
loop_
_entity_poly.entity_id
_entity_poly.type
_entity_poly.pdbx_seq_one_letter_code
_entity_poly.pdbx_strand_id
1 'polypeptide(L)' 'MSIIIDIAEGKKILPHIVVVGTGANGSLILQNIAQMVSIFKLNGEIVAADPDVVESKVRP' A
#
# COMPACT_ATOMS: atom_id res chain seq x y z
N MET A 1 -14.26 -8.50 16.05
CA MET A 1 -15.17 -8.13 14.94
C MET A 1 -14.37 -8.24 13.65
N SER A 2 -14.61 -9.23 12.81
CA SER A 2 -13.91 -9.38 11.52
C SER A 2 -14.78 -8.80 10.42
N ILE A 3 -14.32 -7.74 9.77
CA ILE A 3 -14.95 -7.28 8.52
C ILE A 3 -14.50 -8.24 7.42
N ILE A 4 -15.46 -8.96 6.84
CA ILE A 4 -15.24 -9.82 5.67
C ILE A 4 -15.79 -9.05 4.47
N ILE A 5 -14.90 -8.65 3.56
CA ILE A 5 -15.29 -7.96 2.32
C ILE A 5 -15.45 -9.04 1.24
N ASP A 6 -16.71 -9.42 0.97
CA ASP A 6 -17.09 -10.36 -0.09
C ASP A 6 -17.70 -9.54 -1.25
N ILE A 7 -16.95 -9.35 -2.34
CA ILE A 7 -17.36 -8.45 -3.45
C ILE A 7 -18.26 -9.16 -4.48
N ALA A 8 -18.33 -10.50 -4.44
CA ALA A 8 -19.34 -11.30 -5.11
C ALA A 8 -19.21 -12.73 -4.57
N GLU A 9 -20.31 -13.40 -4.21
CA GLU A 9 -20.35 -14.77 -3.66
C GLU A 9 -19.18 -15.65 -4.13
N GLY A 10 -18.18 -15.82 -3.25
CA GLY A 10 -17.05 -16.72 -3.46
C GLY A 10 -15.80 -16.11 -4.13
N LYS A 11 -15.78 -14.82 -4.47
CA LYS A 11 -14.60 -14.15 -5.06
C LYS A 11 -13.87 -13.29 -4.03
N LYS A 12 -12.59 -13.62 -3.79
CA LYS A 12 -11.69 -12.82 -2.96
C LYS A 12 -11.07 -11.67 -3.77
N ILE A 13 -10.99 -10.49 -3.18
CA ILE A 13 -10.27 -9.35 -3.74
C ILE A 13 -8.77 -9.65 -3.70
N LEU A 14 -8.08 -9.40 -4.81
CA LEU A 14 -6.63 -9.44 -4.88
C LEU A 14 -6.15 -8.11 -5.48
N PRO A 15 -5.91 -7.08 -4.65
CA PRO A 15 -5.53 -5.77 -5.17
C PRO A 15 -4.12 -5.82 -5.77
N HIS A 16 -3.97 -5.26 -6.96
CA HIS A 16 -2.69 -4.96 -7.58
C HIS A 16 -2.54 -3.44 -7.60
N ILE A 17 -1.57 -2.92 -6.85
CA ILE A 17 -1.44 -1.49 -6.56
C ILE A 17 -0.10 -1.00 -7.09
N VAL A 18 -0.13 0.08 -7.88
CA VAL A 18 1.07 0.75 -8.39
C VAL A 18 1.19 2.12 -7.75
N VAL A 19 2.33 2.40 -7.12
CA VAL A 19 2.67 3.69 -6.52
C VAL A 19 3.87 4.28 -7.25
N VAL A 20 3.68 5.42 -7.93
CA VAL A 20 4.76 6.16 -8.59
C VAL A 20 5.10 7.40 -7.76
N GLY A 21 6.35 7.47 -7.30
CA GLY A 21 6.83 8.44 -6.32
C GLY A 21 6.63 7.92 -4.89
N THR A 22 7.72 7.64 -4.19
CA THR A 22 7.79 7.04 -2.84
C THR A 22 8.40 7.97 -1.79
N GLY A 23 8.57 9.26 -2.10
CA GLY A 23 8.93 10.30 -1.15
C GLY A 23 7.85 10.55 -0.07
N ALA A 24 7.77 11.77 0.48
CA ALA A 24 6.93 12.06 1.66
C ALA A 24 5.47 11.57 1.56
N ASN A 25 4.76 11.91 0.48
CA ASN A 25 3.36 11.47 0.31
C ASN A 25 3.26 9.99 -0.08
N GLY A 26 4.15 9.53 -0.95
CA GLY A 26 4.17 8.14 -1.42
C GLY A 26 4.42 7.15 -0.29
N SER A 27 5.35 7.45 0.60
CA SER A 27 5.64 6.65 1.80
C SER A 27 4.46 6.60 2.79
N LEU A 28 3.73 7.70 2.97
CA LEU A 28 2.51 7.72 3.79
C LEU A 28 1.39 6.87 3.17
N ILE A 29 1.20 6.98 1.85
CA ILE A 29 0.22 6.17 1.11
C ILE A 29 0.58 4.69 1.21
N LEU A 30 1.84 4.32 1.01
CA LEU A 30 2.32 2.94 1.14
C LEU A 30 2.05 2.38 2.53
N GLN A 31 2.29 3.16 3.59
CA GLN A 31 1.97 2.75 4.97
C GLN A 31 0.47 2.49 5.15
N ASN A 32 -0.38 3.40 4.68
CA ASN A 32 -1.83 3.26 4.80
C ASN A 32 -2.36 2.03 4.04
N ILE A 33 -1.81 1.77 2.84
CA ILE A 33 -2.17 0.61 2.03
C ILE A 33 -1.73 -0.68 2.72
N ALA A 34 -0.49 -0.75 3.22
CA ALA A 34 0.00 -1.92 3.95
C ALA A 34 -0.85 -2.22 5.20
N GLN A 35 -1.24 -1.17 5.95
CA GLN A 35 -2.14 -1.31 7.10
C GLN A 35 -3.51 -1.83 6.68
N MET A 36 -4.09 -1.31 5.59
CA MET A 36 -5.38 -1.75 5.08
C MET A 36 -5.36 -3.23 4.67
N VAL A 37 -4.36 -3.65 3.90
CA VAL A 37 -4.17 -5.05 3.48
C VAL A 37 -4.07 -5.98 4.70
N SER A 38 -3.34 -5.55 5.74
CA SER A 38 -3.21 -6.29 6.98
C SER A 38 -4.53 -6.41 7.76
N ILE A 39 -5.23 -5.29 7.98
CA ILE A 39 -6.51 -5.24 8.72
C ILE A 39 -7.56 -6.17 8.10
N PHE A 40 -7.65 -6.18 6.77
CA PHE A 40 -8.62 -6.99 6.05
C PHE A 40 -8.10 -8.39 5.67
N LYS A 41 -6.87 -8.76 6.08
CA LYS A 41 -6.23 -10.03 5.75
C LYS A 41 -6.28 -10.37 4.26
N LEU A 42 -6.04 -9.36 3.42
CA LEU A 42 -6.06 -9.50 1.97
C LEU A 42 -4.71 -10.03 1.48
N ASN A 43 -4.76 -10.85 0.43
CA ASN A 43 -3.58 -11.13 -0.38
C ASN A 43 -3.56 -10.11 -1.52
N GLY A 44 -2.40 -9.55 -1.85
CA GLY A 44 -2.28 -8.56 -2.92
C GLY A 44 -0.83 -8.32 -3.33
N GLU A 45 -0.64 -7.50 -4.36
CA GLU A 45 0.66 -7.11 -4.88
C GLU A 45 0.79 -5.59 -4.86
N ILE A 46 1.95 -5.10 -4.41
CA ILE A 46 2.27 -3.68 -4.41
C ILE A 46 3.57 -3.49 -5.19
N VAL A 47 3.50 -2.67 -6.22
CA VAL A 47 4.65 -2.22 -7.01
C VAL A 47 4.88 -0.74 -6.70
N ALA A 48 6.04 -0.42 -6.14
CA ALA A 48 6.44 0.95 -5.85
C ALA A 48 7.63 1.33 -6.75
N ALA A 49 7.57 2.50 -7.37
CA ALA A 49 8.61 3.00 -8.25
C ALA A 49 8.95 4.46 -7.91
N ASP A 50 10.23 4.72 -7.69
CA ASP A 50 10.77 6.06 -7.51
C ASP A 50 12.17 6.08 -8.11
N PRO A 51 12.46 6.97 -9.08
CA PRO A 51 13.80 7.08 -9.64
C PRO A 51 14.80 7.70 -8.66
N ASP A 52 14.33 8.35 -7.60
CA ASP A 52 15.16 9.06 -6.63
C ASP A 52 15.70 8.12 -5.52
N VAL A 53 16.72 8.59 -4.79
CA VAL A 53 17.35 7.85 -3.69
C VAL A 53 17.04 8.48 -2.34
N VAL A 54 17.18 7.70 -1.27
CA VAL A 54 17.00 8.25 0.09
C VAL A 54 18.20 9.12 0.45
N GLU A 55 17.95 10.41 0.67
CA GLU A 55 18.95 11.38 1.07
C GLU A 55 18.90 11.68 2.57
N SER A 56 20.06 11.97 3.17
CA SER A 56 20.13 12.53 4.52
C SER A 56 19.78 14.01 4.47
N LYS A 57 18.60 14.39 4.99
CA LYS A 57 18.27 15.81 5.12
C LYS A 57 19.09 16.45 6.24
N VAL A 58 20.03 17.32 5.88
CA VAL A 58 20.58 18.31 6.81
C VAL A 58 19.47 19.35 7.00
N ARG A 59 18.74 19.30 8.12
CA ARG A 59 17.87 20.42 8.48
C ARG A 59 18.77 21.65 8.65
N PRO A 60 18.46 22.79 8.01
CA PRO A 60 19.09 24.05 8.39
C PRO A 60 18.75 24.43 9.83
#